data_AF-Q4UAI9-F1
#
_entry.id   AF-Q4UAI9-F1
#
_cell.length_a   1.000
_cell.length_b   1.000
_cell.length_c   1.000
_cell.angle_alpha   90.00
_cell.angle_beta   90.00
_cell.angle_gamma   90.00
#
_symmetry.space_group_name_H-M   'P 1'
#
loop_
_entity.id
_entity.type
_entity.pdbx_description
1 polymer ?
#
loop_
_entity_poly.entity_id
_entity_poly.type
_entity_poly.pdbx_seq_one_letter_code
_entity_poly.pdbx_strand_id
1 'polypeptide(L)'
;MDYEVSEEDHKKIIEFSLLHNKKLNLEQKLKLLKHEKNLLNDAQDEIIISLNTPLFHIGECFMKLTDEELELELKDKSEKLDTEIEKLTNSLQENIKESSNLKAQLYNKFGNRINLDS
;
A
#
# COMPACT_ATOMS: atom_id res chain seq x y z
N MET A 1 -33.11 -13.38 -26.42
CA MET A 1 -33.10 -11.95 -26.07
C MET A 1 -31.65 -11.60 -25.81
N ASP A 2 -31.03 -10.95 -26.78
CA ASP A 2 -29.71 -10.35 -26.59
C ASP A 2 -29.84 -9.29 -25.50
N TYR A 3 -28.99 -9.41 -24.49
CA TYR A 3 -28.97 -8.47 -23.38
C TYR A 3 -28.16 -7.28 -23.86
N GLU A 4 -28.84 -6.21 -24.26
CA GLU A 4 -28.17 -4.96 -24.58
C GLU A 4 -27.52 -4.40 -23.33
N VAL A 5 -26.19 -4.36 -23.33
CA VAL A 5 -25.39 -3.70 -22.30
C VAL A 5 -25.58 -2.20 -22.49
N SER A 6 -26.09 -1.51 -21.47
CA SER A 6 -26.26 -0.06 -21.56
C SER A 6 -24.92 0.66 -21.44
N GLU A 7 -24.82 1.90 -21.90
CA GLU A 7 -23.62 2.73 -21.68
C GLU A 7 -23.25 2.85 -20.19
N GLU A 8 -24.25 2.87 -19.31
CA GLU A 8 -24.03 2.94 -17.87
C GLU A 8 -23.42 1.65 -17.30
N ASP A 9 -23.73 0.50 -17.90
CA ASP A 9 -23.10 -0.77 -17.53
C ASP A 9 -21.66 -0.85 -18.02
N HIS A 10 -21.39 -0.36 -19.23
CA HIS A 10 -20.02 -0.23 -19.74
C HIS A 10 -19.18 0.66 -18.83
N LYS A 11 -19.73 1.79 -18.33
CA LYS A 11 -19.05 2.64 -17.35
C LYS A 11 -18.72 1.89 -16.06
N LYS A 12 -19.68 1.15 -15.50
CA LYS A 12 -19.47 0.34 -14.28
C LYS A 12 -18.42 -0.76 -14.47
N ILE A 13 -18.37 -1.39 -15.64
CA ILE A 13 -17.33 -2.38 -15.95
C ILE A 13 -15.95 -1.72 -16.00
N ILE A 14 -15.83 -0.58 -16.68
CA ILE A 14 -14.56 0.18 -16.74
C ILE A 14 -14.13 0.63 -15.33
N GLU A 15 -15.06 1.16 -14.55
CA GLU A 15 -14.82 1.58 -13.17
C GLU A 15 -14.34 0.41 -12.30
N PHE A 16 -14.93 -0.78 -12.45
CA PHE A 16 -14.46 -1.97 -11.77
C PHE A 16 -13.02 -2.34 -12.13
N SER A 17 -12.66 -2.29 -13.43
CA SER A 17 -11.28 -2.50 -13.88
C SER A 17 -10.32 -1.44 -13.32
N LEU A 18 -10.74 -0.18 -13.22
CA LEU A 18 -9.92 0.88 -12.62
C LEU A 18 -9.71 0.66 -11.12
N LEU A 19 -10.76 0.28 -10.40
CA LEU A 19 -10.69 -0.05 -8.98
C LEU A 19 -9.76 -1.24 -8.73
N HIS A 20 -9.82 -2.28 -9.57
CA HIS A 20 -8.91 -3.41 -9.50
C HIS A 20 -7.44 -2.99 -9.68
N ASN A 21 -7.14 -2.19 -10.72
CA ASN A 21 -5.77 -1.70 -10.94
C ASN A 21 -5.29 -0.83 -9.77
N LYS A 22 -6.16 0.03 -9.23
CA LYS A 22 -5.86 0.83 -8.04
C LYS A 22 -5.55 -0.06 -6.84
N LYS A 23 -6.33 -1.13 -6.62
CA LYS A 23 -6.08 -2.13 -5.58
C LYS A 23 -4.67 -2.73 -5.70
N LEU A 24 -4.32 -3.25 -6.88
CA LEU A 24 -3.00 -3.86 -7.13
C LEU A 24 -1.86 -2.88 -6.84
N ASN A 25 -1.99 -1.64 -7.29
CA ASN A 25 -0.99 -0.60 -7.03
C ASN A 25 -0.86 -0.28 -5.54
N LEU A 26 -1.98 -0.19 -4.82
CA LEU A 26 -1.98 0.02 -3.37
C LEU A 26 -1.35 -1.17 -2.63
N GLU A 27 -1.66 -2.40 -3.00
CA GLU A 27 -1.08 -3.62 -2.42
C GLU A 27 0.43 -3.70 -2.65
N GLN A 28 0.89 -3.38 -3.87
CA GLN A 28 2.32 -3.33 -4.19
C GLN A 28 3.04 -2.25 -3.37
N LYS A 29 2.48 -1.03 -3.30
CA LYS A 29 3.07 0.06 -2.52
C LYS A 29 3.13 -0.28 -1.03
N LEU A 30 2.07 -0.88 -0.50
CA LEU A 30 2.02 -1.32 0.89
C LEU A 30 3.05 -2.41 1.19
N LYS A 31 3.27 -3.33 0.26
CA LYS A 31 4.32 -4.36 0.37
C LYS A 31 5.71 -3.74 0.45
N LEU A 32 5.99 -2.75 -0.39
CA LEU A 32 7.28 -2.04 -0.39
C LEU A 32 7.51 -1.30 0.93
N LEU A 33 6.53 -0.54 1.42
CA LEU A 33 6.66 0.19 2.68
C LEU A 33 6.80 -0.72 3.89
N LYS A 34 6.07 -1.86 3.92
CA LYS A 34 6.26 -2.87 4.97
C LYS A 34 7.64 -3.49 4.94
N HIS A 35 8.19 -3.71 3.74
CA HIS A 35 9.55 -4.20 3.60
C HIS A 35 10.57 -3.16 4.09
N GLU A 36 10.42 -1.89 3.71
CA GLU A 36 11.26 -0.79 4.18
C GLU A 36 11.21 -0.65 5.71
N LYS A 37 10.02 -0.76 6.32
CA LYS A 37 9.87 -0.77 7.77
C LYS A 37 10.61 -1.94 8.43
N ASN A 38 10.52 -3.13 7.86
CA ASN A 38 11.25 -4.29 8.39
C ASN A 38 12.77 -4.06 8.32
N LEU A 39 13.28 -3.55 7.20
CA LEU A 39 14.71 -3.21 7.07
C LEU A 39 15.14 -2.15 8.08
N LEU A 40 14.28 -1.15 8.37
CA LEU A 40 14.54 -0.15 9.39
C LEU A 40 14.62 -0.78 10.79
N ASN A 41 13.70 -1.68 11.13
CA ASN A 41 13.71 -2.39 12.42
C ASN A 41 14.95 -3.29 12.55
N ASP A 42 15.30 -4.03 11.49
CA ASP A 42 16.51 -4.87 11.47
C ASP A 42 17.77 -4.01 11.70
N ALA A 43 17.84 -2.84 11.05
CA ALA A 43 18.95 -1.90 11.24
C ALA A 43 18.99 -1.32 12.67
N GLN A 44 17.83 -1.05 13.29
CA GLN A 44 17.74 -0.61 14.69
C GLN A 44 18.27 -1.68 15.64
N ASP A 45 17.87 -2.93 15.44
CA ASP A 45 18.32 -4.07 16.26
C ASP A 45 19.84 -4.27 16.13
N GLU A 46 20.39 -4.15 14.92
CA GLU A 46 21.85 -4.22 14.69
C GLU A 46 22.61 -3.10 15.40
N ILE A 47 22.08 -1.87 15.42
CA ILE A 47 22.70 -0.74 16.13
C ILE A 47 22.79 -1.02 17.63
N ILE A 48 21.75 -1.59 18.23
CA ILE A 48 21.70 -1.93 19.66
C ILE A 48 22.76 -3.00 20.01
N ILE A 49 23.01 -3.94 19.10
CA ILE A 49 23.99 -5.02 19.29
C ILE A 49 25.43 -4.53 19.02
N SER A 50 25.60 -3.50 18.18
CA SER A 50 26.90 -2.95 17.82
C SER A 50 27.57 -2.23 18.99
N LEU A 51 28.85 -2.56 19.22
CA LEU A 51 29.72 -1.84 20.16
C LEU A 51 30.35 -0.56 19.54
N ASN A 52 30.04 -0.27 18.28
CA ASN A 52 30.60 0.86 17.53
C ASN A 52 29.51 1.89 17.19
N THR A 53 29.88 3.18 17.20
CA THR A 53 29.00 4.27 16.73
C THR A 53 28.69 4.11 15.25
N PRO A 54 27.41 3.96 14.86
CA PRO A 54 27.02 3.75 13.47
C PRO A 54 27.18 5.06 12.65
N LEU A 55 27.45 4.90 11.35
CA LEU A 55 27.46 6.00 10.39
C LEU A 55 26.08 6.11 9.76
N PHE A 56 25.43 7.26 9.91
CA PHE A 56 24.15 7.53 9.29
C PHE A 56 24.35 7.95 7.84
N HIS A 57 23.64 7.29 6.93
CA HIS A 57 23.73 7.55 5.49
C HIS A 57 22.50 8.35 5.03
N ILE A 58 22.75 9.52 4.43
CA ILE A 58 21.72 10.37 3.81
C ILE A 58 22.17 10.73 2.39
N GLY A 59 21.43 10.26 1.39
CA GLY A 59 21.74 10.54 -0.02
C GLY A 59 23.07 9.90 -0.44
N GLU A 60 24.14 10.72 -0.54
CA GLU A 60 25.51 10.30 -0.84
C GLU A 60 26.50 10.58 0.31
N CYS A 61 26.00 11.06 1.46
CA CYS A 61 26.82 11.49 2.59
C CYS A 61 26.70 10.51 3.78
N PHE A 62 27.82 10.28 4.47
CA PHE A 62 27.87 9.55 5.75
C PHE A 62 28.22 10.52 6.89
N MET A 63 27.41 10.54 7.94
CA MET A 63 27.62 11.37 9.11
C MET A 63 27.64 10.53 10.39
N LYS A 64 28.52 10.89 11.32
CA LYS A 64 28.47 10.39 12.69
C LYS A 64 27.41 11.20 13.42
N LEU A 65 26.28 10.57 13.71
CA LEU A 65 25.29 11.13 14.62
C LEU A 65 25.69 10.79 16.06
N THR A 66 25.28 11.63 17.00
CA THR A 66 25.21 11.21 18.40
C THR A 66 24.11 10.16 18.57
N ASP A 67 24.18 9.36 19.63
CA ASP A 67 23.20 8.31 19.89
C ASP A 67 21.78 8.89 20.02
N GLU A 68 21.62 10.07 20.65
CA GLU A 68 20.34 10.78 20.78
C GLU A 68 19.78 11.25 19.42
N GLU A 69 20.62 11.84 18.57
CA GLU A 69 20.21 12.29 17.23
C GLU A 69 19.82 11.11 16.33
N LEU A 70 20.56 10.01 16.43
CA LEU A 70 20.28 8.79 15.69
C LEU A 70 18.95 8.18 16.12
N GLU A 71 18.70 8.08 17.44
CA GLU A 71 17.44 7.56 17.97
C GLU A 71 16.24 8.40 17.53
N LEU A 72 16.37 9.73 17.57
CA LEU A 72 15.34 10.66 17.08
C LEU A 72 15.05 10.49 15.59
N GLU A 73 16.08 10.41 14.74
CA GLU A 73 15.94 10.21 13.30
C GLU A 73 15.30 8.85 12.96
N LEU A 74 15.73 7.79 13.65
CA LEU A 74 15.18 6.45 13.47
C LEU A 74 13.70 6.39 13.90
N LYS A 75 13.34 7.06 14.99
CA LYS A 75 11.96 7.18 15.46
C LYS A 75 11.10 7.95 14.48
N ASP A 76 11.54 9.12 14.01
CA ASP A 76 10.79 9.93 13.04
C ASP A 76 10.56 9.18 11.72
N LYS A 77 11.59 8.48 11.21
CA LYS A 77 11.44 7.60 10.04
C LYS A 77 10.42 6.47 10.27
N SER A 78 10.47 5.82 11.42
CA SER A 78 9.54 4.74 11.77
C SER A 78 8.09 5.25 11.85
N GLU A 79 7.87 6.38 12.53
CA GLU A 79 6.54 7.02 12.65
C GLU A 79 5.96 7.47 11.30
N LYS A 80 6.81 8.01 10.41
CA LYS A 80 6.42 8.37 9.04
C LYS A 80 5.99 7.14 8.24
N LEU A 81 6.78 6.07 8.28
CA LEU A 81 6.43 4.81 7.61
C LEU A 81 5.13 4.21 8.15
N ASP A 82 4.93 4.22 9.46
CA ASP A 82 3.70 3.73 10.08
C ASP A 82 2.47 4.52 9.66
N THR A 83 2.59 5.85 9.67
CA THR A 83 1.52 6.74 9.22
C THR A 83 1.17 6.50 7.75
N GLU A 84 2.17 6.28 6.88
CA GLU A 84 1.94 6.00 5.47
C GLU A 84 1.31 4.62 5.24
N ILE A 85 1.78 3.60 5.97
CA ILE A 85 1.21 2.25 5.94
C ILE A 85 -0.26 2.29 6.38
N GLU A 86 -0.59 3.00 7.45
CA GLU A 86 -1.96 3.13 7.94
C GLU A 86 -2.86 3.81 6.90
N LYS A 87 -2.42 4.95 6.33
CA LYS A 87 -3.16 5.67 5.29
C LYS A 87 -3.43 4.79 4.06
N LEU A 88 -2.43 4.06 3.59
CA LEU A 88 -2.58 3.17 2.44
C LEU A 88 -3.45 1.95 2.75
N THR A 89 -3.37 1.43 3.98
CA THR A 89 -4.24 0.34 4.45
C THR A 89 -5.69 0.78 4.43
N ASN A 90 -5.99 1.96 4.96
CA ASN A 90 -7.35 2.51 4.97
C ASN A 90 -7.86 2.75 3.54
N SER A 91 -7.04 3.34 2.67
CA SER A 91 -7.40 3.53 1.26
C SER A 91 -7.64 2.21 0.52
N LEU A 92 -6.85 1.17 0.82
CA LEU A 92 -7.04 -0.17 0.27
C LEU A 92 -8.37 -0.78 0.76
N GLN A 93 -8.70 -0.65 2.04
CA GLN A 93 -9.96 -1.14 2.59
C GLN A 93 -11.18 -0.45 1.95
N GLU A 94 -11.12 0.86 1.77
CA GLU A 94 -12.16 1.62 1.06
C GLU A 94 -12.31 1.14 -0.38
N ASN A 95 -11.20 0.97 -1.10
CA ASN A 95 -11.21 0.48 -2.47
C ASN A 95 -11.76 -0.95 -2.60
N ILE A 96 -11.42 -1.85 -1.66
CA ILE A 96 -11.98 -3.20 -1.60
C ILE A 96 -13.49 -3.16 -1.37
N LYS A 97 -13.96 -2.29 -0.46
CA LYS A 97 -15.39 -2.12 -0.18
C LYS A 97 -16.15 -1.63 -1.41
N GLU A 98 -15.60 -0.62 -2.10
CA GLU A 98 -16.17 -0.06 -3.33
C GLU A 98 -16.22 -1.11 -4.45
N SER A 99 -15.09 -1.79 -4.70
CA SER A 99 -15.00 -2.87 -5.68
C SER A 99 -15.97 -4.01 -5.38
N SER A 100 -16.15 -4.39 -4.11
CA SER A 100 -17.08 -5.46 -3.71
C SER A 100 -18.54 -5.09 -3.95
N ASN A 101 -18.92 -3.84 -3.63
CA ASN A 101 -20.26 -3.33 -3.92
C ASN A 101 -20.53 -3.31 -5.43
N LEU A 102 -19.59 -2.81 -6.21
CA LEU A 102 -19.70 -2.74 -7.67
C LEU A 102 -19.77 -4.14 -8.31
N LYS A 103 -18.96 -5.09 -7.81
CA LYS A 103 -19.02 -6.51 -8.20
C LYS A 103 -20.42 -7.08 -7.97
N ALA A 104 -20.99 -6.89 -6.78
CA ALA A 104 -22.33 -7.37 -6.45
C ALA A 104 -23.41 -6.77 -7.37
N GLN A 105 -23.34 -5.46 -7.67
CA GLN A 105 -24.27 -4.81 -8.59
C GLN A 105 -24.19 -5.40 -10.00
N LEU A 106 -22.97 -5.61 -10.51
CA LEU A 106 -22.74 -6.17 -11.83
C LEU A 106 -23.21 -7.64 -11.91
N TYR A 107 -22.91 -8.49 -10.92
CA TYR A 107 -23.40 -9.87 -10.89
C TYR A 107 -24.92 -9.97 -10.72
N ASN A 108 -25.55 -9.08 -9.93
CA ASN A 108 -27.02 -9.06 -9.82
C ASN A 108 -27.69 -8.74 -11.16
N LYS A 109 -27.07 -7.88 -11.97
CA LYS A 109 -27.63 -7.43 -13.25
C LYS A 109 -27.33 -8.38 -14.41
N PHE A 110 -26.12 -8.93 -14.47
CA PHE A 110 -25.62 -9.73 -15.59
C PHE A 110 -25.46 -11.22 -15.28
N GLY A 111 -25.46 -11.62 -14.01
CA GLY A 111 -25.25 -13.00 -13.59
C GLY A 111 -23.91 -13.56 -14.11
N ASN A 112 -23.94 -14.81 -14.57
CA ASN A 112 -22.77 -15.50 -15.13
C ASN A 112 -22.41 -15.06 -16.56
N ARG A 113 -23.05 -14.02 -17.11
CA ARG A 113 -22.80 -13.54 -18.48
C ARG A 113 -21.56 -12.63 -18.57
N ILE A 114 -21.04 -12.20 -17.43
CA ILE A 114 -19.80 -11.43 -17.32
C ILE A 114 -18.84 -12.16 -16.38
N ASN A 115 -17.54 -12.05 -16.66
CA ASN A 115 -16.50 -12.57 -15.78
C ASN A 115 -15.73 -11.38 -15.17
N LEU A 116 -15.78 -11.27 -13.84
CA LEU A 116 -15.15 -10.20 -13.07
C LEU A 116 -14.08 -10.72 -12.10
N ASP A 117 -13.67 -12.00 -12.23
CA ASP A 117 -12.66 -12.64 -11.37
C ASP A 117 -11.22 -12.46 -11.87
N SER A 118 -10.97 -11.44 -12.70
CA SER A 118 -9.62 -11.08 -13.15
C SER A 118 -9.07 -9.92 -12.33
#